data_AF-A0A6A5WEX8-F1
#
_entry.id   AF-A0A6A5WEX8-F1
#
_cell.length_a   1.000
_cell.length_b   1.000
_cell.length_c   1.000
_cell.angle_alpha   90.00
_cell.angle_beta   90.00
_cell.angle_gamma   90.00
#
_symmetry.space_group_name_H-M   'P 1'
#
loop_
_entity.id
_entity.type
_entity.pdbx_description
1 polymer ?
#
loop_
_entity_poly.entity_id
_entity_poly.type
_entity_poly.pdbx_seq_one_letter_code
_entity_poly.pdbx_strand_id
1 'polypeptide(L)'
;MASLGDDDDDTPQLSADTLDILKRFYNERDTRQKQFEDLKAKAEDEFDADQKLSMEVFTEDWNASQFWYNDETATALARQLLDGATDDTKIVVVSAPSTFIQLKNLLATEEYKIRPQITLLEYDDRFAVFKEFHHYDFEQPLKLPVELKGSFDRIICDPPFLSDDCQTKAALTVRWLAKTWTSASDENGLKLIVCTGERMEPLISKLYAKVGTRTTSFEVVHAKGLSNEFRCYANFECGAWKWV
;
A
#
# COMPACT_ATOMS: atom_id res chain seq x y z
N MET A 1 -9.38 -33.02 67.31
CA MET A 1 -9.27 -33.28 65.87
C MET A 1 -10.28 -32.39 65.18
N ALA A 2 -9.83 -31.26 64.63
CA ALA A 2 -10.67 -30.38 63.84
C ALA A 2 -10.63 -30.87 62.38
N SER A 3 -11.81 -31.03 61.78
CA SER A 3 -12.01 -31.45 60.40
C SER A 3 -11.50 -30.37 59.45
N LEU A 4 -10.52 -30.70 58.63
CA LEU A 4 -10.13 -29.94 57.44
C LEU A 4 -11.26 -30.11 56.42
N GLY A 5 -11.96 -29.02 56.09
CA GLY A 5 -12.89 -28.96 54.96
C GLY A 5 -12.13 -28.55 53.70
N ASP A 6 -12.43 -29.22 52.59
CA ASP A 6 -11.87 -29.04 51.24
C ASP A 6 -11.71 -27.57 50.85
N ASP A 7 -10.47 -27.17 50.56
CA ASP A 7 -10.18 -26.11 49.58
C ASP A 7 -10.41 -26.74 48.20
N ASP A 8 -11.66 -26.65 47.72
CA ASP A 8 -11.97 -26.93 46.31
C ASP A 8 -11.26 -25.85 45.49
N ASP A 9 -10.31 -26.31 44.69
CA ASP A 9 -9.47 -25.56 43.78
C ASP A 9 -10.36 -24.75 42.83
N ASP A 10 -10.59 -23.49 43.18
CA ASP A 10 -11.32 -22.49 42.38
C ASP A 10 -10.46 -22.12 41.17
N THR A 11 -10.22 -23.10 40.28
CA THR A 11 -9.47 -22.91 39.05
C THR A 11 -10.28 -21.93 38.18
N PRO A 12 -9.76 -20.74 37.86
CA PRO A 12 -10.52 -19.76 37.11
C PRO A 12 -10.95 -20.32 35.75
N GLN A 13 -12.23 -20.58 35.56
CA GLN A 13 -12.77 -21.05 34.28
C GLN A 13 -13.11 -19.86 33.38
N LEU A 14 -12.65 -19.92 32.13
CA LEU A 14 -13.00 -18.94 31.11
C LEU A 14 -14.52 -18.97 30.89
N SER A 15 -15.15 -17.79 30.84
CA SER A 15 -16.57 -17.70 30.52
C SER A 15 -16.85 -18.29 29.13
N ALA A 16 -18.04 -18.85 28.92
CA ALA A 16 -18.45 -19.41 27.63
C ALA A 16 -18.27 -18.42 26.48
N ASP A 17 -18.53 -17.13 26.73
CA ASP A 17 -18.32 -16.04 25.77
C ASP A 17 -16.84 -15.85 25.42
N THR A 18 -15.94 -15.96 26.40
CA THR A 18 -14.50 -15.83 26.17
C THR A 18 -13.95 -17.03 25.41
N LEU A 19 -14.46 -18.23 25.67
CA LEU A 19 -14.12 -19.44 24.91
C LEU A 19 -14.58 -19.35 23.44
N ASP A 20 -15.75 -18.78 23.18
CA ASP A 20 -16.23 -18.58 21.80
C ASP A 20 -15.37 -17.55 21.05
N ILE A 21 -15.03 -16.44 21.71
CA ILE A 21 -14.08 -15.44 21.16
C ILE A 21 -12.72 -16.10 20.86
N LEU A 22 -12.20 -16.93 21.76
CA LEU A 22 -10.93 -17.61 21.58
C LEU A 22 -10.96 -18.58 20.40
N LYS A 23 -12.06 -19.35 20.25
CA LYS A 23 -12.27 -20.25 19.10
C LYS A 23 -12.33 -19.48 17.79
N ARG A 24 -13.05 -18.36 17.74
CA ARG A 24 -13.11 -17.48 16.56
C ARG A 24 -11.71 -16.96 16.21
N PHE A 25 -10.96 -16.49 17.21
CA PHE A 25 -9.59 -16.03 17.03
C PHE A 25 -8.66 -17.12 16.44
N TYR A 26 -8.72 -18.35 16.96
CA TYR A 26 -7.93 -19.46 16.41
C TYR A 26 -8.34 -19.82 14.99
N ASN A 27 -9.65 -19.88 14.70
CA ASN A 27 -10.14 -20.17 13.36
C ASN A 27 -9.73 -19.10 12.34
N GLU A 28 -9.81 -17.82 12.72
CA GLU A 28 -9.34 -16.70 11.89
C GLU A 28 -7.84 -16.77 11.65
N ARG A 29 -7.06 -17.13 12.68
CA ARG A 29 -5.62 -17.29 12.56
C ARG A 29 -5.25 -18.45 11.64
N ASP A 30 -5.90 -19.60 11.78
CA ASP A 30 -5.65 -20.78 10.95
C ASP A 30 -6.08 -20.55 9.50
N THR A 31 -7.17 -19.81 9.29
CA THR A 31 -7.62 -19.42 7.94
C THR A 31 -6.62 -18.48 7.28
N ARG A 32 -6.15 -17.46 8.00
CA ARG A 32 -5.11 -16.54 7.51
C ARG A 32 -3.81 -17.28 7.20
N GLN A 33 -3.40 -18.21 8.06
CA GLN A 33 -2.19 -19.01 7.85
C GLN A 33 -2.31 -19.86 6.58
N LYS A 34 -3.44 -20.54 6.37
CA LYS A 34 -3.67 -21.33 5.15
C LYS A 34 -3.69 -20.46 3.90
N GLN A 35 -4.40 -19.34 3.93
CA GLN A 35 -4.41 -18.39 2.81
C GLN A 35 -3.02 -17.87 2.49
N PHE A 36 -2.23 -17.56 3.53
CA PHE A 36 -0.84 -17.14 3.36
C PHE A 36 0.02 -18.24 2.76
N GLU A 37 -0.09 -19.47 3.23
CA GLU A 37 0.65 -20.62 2.68
C GLU A 37 0.25 -20.92 1.24
N ASP A 38 -1.04 -20.89 0.91
CA ASP A 38 -1.56 -21.09 -0.44
C ASP A 38 -1.09 -19.99 -1.39
N LEU A 39 -1.15 -18.73 -0.95
CA LEU A 39 -0.64 -17.60 -1.72
C LEU A 39 0.86 -17.66 -1.87
N LYS A 40 1.58 -18.03 -0.82
CA LYS A 40 3.03 -18.18 -0.86
C LYS A 40 3.45 -19.32 -1.78
N ALA A 41 2.71 -20.43 -1.84
CA ALA A 41 2.98 -21.52 -2.77
C ALA A 41 2.71 -21.10 -4.22
N LYS A 42 1.54 -20.49 -4.50
CA LYS A 42 1.21 -19.93 -5.83
C LYS A 42 2.19 -18.86 -6.26
N ALA A 43 2.57 -18.02 -5.31
CA ALA A 43 3.64 -17.07 -5.44
C ALA A 43 4.91 -17.84 -5.81
N GLU A 44 5.45 -18.75 -5.02
CA GLU A 44 6.70 -19.45 -5.32
C GLU A 44 6.71 -20.08 -6.72
N ASP A 45 5.57 -20.60 -7.21
CA ASP A 45 5.41 -21.08 -8.58
C ASP A 45 5.51 -19.95 -9.64
N GLU A 46 5.00 -18.74 -9.34
CA GLU A 46 5.07 -17.52 -10.20
C GLU A 46 6.32 -16.63 -9.95
N PHE A 47 7.00 -16.75 -8.80
CA PHE A 47 8.22 -16.04 -8.38
C PHE A 47 9.49 -16.82 -8.75
N ASP A 48 9.35 -17.98 -9.38
CA ASP A 48 10.49 -18.62 -10.03
C ASP A 48 11.11 -17.62 -11.00
N ALA A 49 12.43 -17.45 -10.96
CA ALA A 49 13.13 -16.19 -11.30
C ALA A 49 12.95 -15.69 -12.76
N ASP A 50 12.25 -16.44 -13.61
CA ASP A 50 11.92 -16.11 -15.00
C ASP A 50 10.44 -15.74 -15.25
N GLN A 51 9.56 -15.76 -14.24
CA GLN A 51 8.13 -15.44 -14.41
C GLN A 51 7.73 -14.06 -13.86
N LYS A 52 6.83 -13.40 -14.60
CA LYS A 52 6.29 -12.07 -14.27
C LYS A 52 5.21 -12.22 -13.21
N LEU A 53 5.31 -11.46 -12.13
CA LEU A 53 4.32 -11.43 -11.06
C LEU A 53 3.00 -10.85 -11.57
N SER A 54 1.91 -11.52 -11.20
CA SER A 54 0.56 -11.12 -11.61
C SER A 54 -0.26 -10.60 -10.44
N MET A 55 -1.11 -9.61 -10.74
CA MET A 55 -2.09 -9.12 -9.77
C MET A 55 -3.26 -10.10 -9.58
N GLU A 56 -3.42 -11.07 -10.50
CA GLU A 56 -4.52 -12.06 -10.49
C GLU A 56 -4.50 -12.97 -9.26
N VAL A 57 -3.33 -13.17 -8.67
CA VAL A 57 -3.16 -13.95 -7.43
C VAL A 57 -3.86 -13.30 -6.24
N PHE A 58 -4.08 -11.99 -6.27
CA PHE A 58 -4.68 -11.20 -5.20
C PHE A 58 -6.08 -10.72 -5.60
N THR A 59 -7.12 -11.43 -5.18
CA THR A 59 -8.51 -11.10 -5.53
C THR A 59 -9.01 -9.83 -4.84
N GLU A 60 -9.53 -8.85 -5.56
CA GLU A 60 -10.11 -7.61 -4.99
C GLU A 60 -11.19 -7.89 -3.93
N ASP A 61 -11.14 -7.17 -2.81
CA ASP A 61 -12.19 -7.05 -1.80
C ASP A 61 -12.88 -5.67 -1.86
N TRP A 62 -14.15 -5.68 -2.27
CA TRP A 62 -14.97 -4.48 -2.39
C TRP A 62 -15.26 -3.82 -1.05
N ASN A 63 -15.30 -4.58 0.05
CA ASN A 63 -15.52 -4.01 1.39
C ASN A 63 -14.31 -3.20 1.87
N ALA A 64 -13.11 -3.59 1.42
CA ALA A 64 -11.87 -2.85 1.64
C ALA A 64 -11.62 -1.76 0.57
N SER A 65 -12.58 -1.56 -0.36
CA SER A 65 -12.46 -0.66 -1.51
C SER A 65 -11.19 -0.89 -2.35
N GLN A 66 -10.88 -2.16 -2.59
CA GLN A 66 -9.77 -2.56 -3.42
C GLN A 66 -10.16 -2.60 -4.89
N PHE A 67 -9.49 -1.79 -5.70
CA PHE A 67 -9.64 -1.80 -7.15
C PHE A 67 -8.26 -1.74 -7.79
N TRP A 68 -7.92 -2.76 -8.58
CA TRP A 68 -6.57 -2.88 -9.14
C TRP A 68 -6.45 -2.13 -10.45
N TYR A 69 -5.34 -1.41 -10.64
CA TYR A 69 -4.99 -0.86 -11.94
C TYR A 69 -4.80 -1.97 -12.97
N ASN A 70 -5.08 -1.67 -14.23
CA ASN A 70 -4.61 -2.54 -15.30
C ASN A 70 -3.07 -2.46 -15.41
N ASP A 71 -2.50 -3.44 -16.12
CA ASP A 71 -1.06 -3.57 -16.28
C ASP A 71 -0.43 -2.32 -16.91
N GLU A 72 -1.10 -1.69 -17.88
CA GLU A 72 -0.61 -0.49 -18.56
C GLU A 72 -0.50 0.70 -17.60
N THR A 73 -1.55 0.97 -16.82
CA THR A 73 -1.59 2.06 -15.84
C THR A 73 -0.54 1.83 -14.76
N ALA A 74 -0.52 0.65 -14.16
CA ALA A 74 0.45 0.30 -13.12
C ALA A 74 1.89 0.39 -13.62
N THR A 75 2.17 -0.07 -14.84
CA THR A 75 3.50 -0.01 -15.46
C THR A 75 3.93 1.42 -15.72
N ALA A 76 3.04 2.26 -16.25
CA ALA A 76 3.35 3.67 -16.52
C ALA A 76 3.71 4.42 -15.22
N LEU A 77 2.94 4.20 -14.15
CA LEU A 77 3.19 4.79 -12.82
C LEU A 77 4.51 4.27 -12.22
N ALA A 78 4.76 2.97 -12.27
CA ALA A 78 5.99 2.35 -11.80
C ALA A 78 7.23 2.91 -12.51
N ARG A 79 7.17 3.08 -13.84
CA ARG A 79 8.24 3.71 -14.64
C ARG A 79 8.53 5.14 -14.18
N GLN A 80 7.51 5.93 -13.82
CA GLN A 80 7.75 7.27 -13.30
C GLN A 80 8.42 7.27 -11.91
N LEU A 81 8.14 6.26 -11.09
CA LEU A 81 8.84 6.07 -9.81
C LEU A 81 10.30 5.60 -10.00
N LEU A 82 10.64 4.92 -11.09
CA LEU A 82 12.01 4.50 -11.41
C LEU A 82 12.81 5.54 -12.23
N ASP A 83 12.13 6.47 -12.91
CA ASP A 83 12.76 7.47 -13.78
C ASP A 83 13.74 8.38 -13.02
N GLY A 84 15.04 8.25 -13.30
CA GLY A 84 16.12 8.93 -12.58
C GLY A 84 16.38 8.41 -11.16
N ALA A 85 15.84 7.24 -10.79
CA ALA A 85 16.15 6.61 -9.51
C ALA A 85 17.58 6.03 -9.53
N THR A 86 18.14 5.87 -8.33
CA THR A 86 19.47 5.32 -8.06
C THR A 86 19.36 4.20 -7.03
N ASP A 87 20.46 3.49 -6.77
CA ASP A 87 20.50 2.45 -5.72
C ASP A 87 20.15 3.00 -4.32
N ASP A 88 20.43 4.29 -4.06
CA ASP A 88 20.14 4.96 -2.79
C ASP A 88 18.69 5.48 -2.69
N THR A 89 17.93 5.44 -3.78
CA THR A 89 16.56 5.98 -3.82
C THR A 89 15.62 5.10 -2.99
N LYS A 90 14.79 5.73 -2.15
CA LYS A 90 13.74 5.05 -1.40
C LYS A 90 12.35 5.39 -1.96
N ILE A 91 11.63 4.35 -2.37
CA ILE A 91 10.29 4.42 -2.97
C ILE A 91 9.29 3.76 -2.01
N VAL A 92 8.19 4.44 -1.72
CA VAL A 92 7.05 3.83 -1.01
C VAL A 92 5.78 3.89 -1.85
N VAL A 93 5.08 2.77 -1.87
CA VAL A 93 3.80 2.57 -2.52
C VAL A 93 2.75 2.43 -1.43
N VAL A 94 1.81 3.38 -1.36
CA VAL A 94 0.77 3.42 -0.33
C VAL A 94 -0.58 3.09 -0.96
N SER A 95 -1.18 1.97 -0.56
CA SER A 95 -2.51 1.54 -1.01
C SER A 95 -2.65 1.35 -2.54
N ALA A 96 -1.55 1.11 -3.26
CA ALA A 96 -1.52 1.00 -4.72
C ALA A 96 -0.74 -0.25 -5.19
N PRO A 97 -1.19 -1.47 -4.84
CA PRO A 97 -0.36 -2.67 -4.89
C PRO A 97 -0.06 -3.10 -6.32
N SER A 98 -0.94 -2.83 -7.29
CA SER A 98 -0.67 -3.07 -8.71
C SER A 98 0.59 -2.36 -9.19
N THR A 99 0.84 -1.13 -8.72
CA THR A 99 2.06 -0.38 -9.03
C THR A 99 3.29 -1.03 -8.38
N PHE A 100 3.16 -1.54 -7.15
CA PHE A 100 4.24 -2.27 -6.48
C PHE A 100 4.62 -3.56 -7.23
N ILE A 101 3.63 -4.34 -7.69
CA ILE A 101 3.88 -5.53 -8.50
C ILE A 101 4.64 -5.17 -9.78
N GLN A 102 4.22 -4.13 -10.50
CA GLN A 102 4.95 -3.69 -11.70
C GLN A 102 6.34 -3.13 -11.40
N LEU A 103 6.56 -2.47 -10.25
CA LEU A 103 7.90 -2.08 -9.80
C LEU A 103 8.80 -3.31 -9.65
N LYS A 104 8.33 -4.38 -9.00
CA LYS A 104 9.11 -5.61 -8.83
C LYS A 104 9.39 -6.29 -10.16
N ASN A 105 8.39 -6.39 -11.04
CA ASN A 105 8.56 -6.93 -12.39
C ASN A 105 9.62 -6.17 -13.18
N LEU A 106 9.56 -4.83 -13.22
CA LEU A 106 10.53 -4.02 -13.95
C LEU A 106 11.95 -4.17 -13.39
N LEU A 107 12.11 -4.19 -12.06
CA LEU A 107 13.41 -4.36 -11.39
C LEU A 107 14.01 -5.77 -11.54
N ALA A 108 13.18 -6.78 -11.85
CA ALA A 108 13.64 -8.13 -12.16
C ALA A 108 14.22 -8.24 -13.58
N THR A 109 13.81 -7.35 -14.50
CA THR A 109 14.36 -7.31 -15.87
C THR A 109 15.77 -6.73 -15.94
N GLU A 110 16.46 -6.94 -17.06
CA GLU A 110 17.74 -6.27 -17.36
C GLU A 110 17.59 -4.78 -17.72
N GLU A 111 16.36 -4.28 -17.88
CA GLU A 111 16.09 -2.86 -18.22
C GLU A 111 16.60 -1.91 -17.13
N TYR A 112 16.48 -2.31 -15.87
CA TYR A 112 16.91 -1.52 -14.71
C TYR A 112 18.06 -2.21 -13.98
N LYS A 113 19.25 -1.60 -14.01
CA LYS A 113 20.43 -2.09 -13.28
C LYS A 113 20.48 -1.64 -11.81
N ILE A 114 19.72 -0.60 -11.47
CA ILE A 114 19.60 -0.07 -10.11
C ILE A 114 18.78 -1.01 -9.23
N ARG A 115 19.00 -0.96 -7.92
CA ARG A 115 18.24 -1.70 -6.91
C ARG A 115 17.80 -0.75 -5.78
N PRO A 116 16.86 0.18 -6.06
CA PRO A 116 16.33 1.10 -5.04
C PRO A 116 15.62 0.32 -3.93
N GLN A 117 15.53 0.91 -2.75
CA GLN A 117 14.69 0.37 -1.68
C GLN A 117 13.22 0.64 -2.02
N ILE A 118 12.41 -0.42 -2.06
CA ILE A 118 10.96 -0.32 -2.24
C ILE A 118 10.23 -0.75 -0.96
N THR A 119 9.10 -0.12 -0.67
CA THR A 119 8.25 -0.43 0.48
C THR A 119 6.79 -0.39 0.04
N LEU A 120 6.00 -1.38 0.46
CA LEU A 120 4.56 -1.43 0.25
C LEU A 120 3.85 -1.21 1.59
N LEU A 121 2.98 -0.20 1.64
CA LEU A 121 2.04 0.02 2.73
C LEU A 121 0.65 -0.40 2.25
N GLU A 122 0.14 -1.51 2.76
CA GLU A 122 -1.15 -2.08 2.34
C GLU A 122 -1.97 -2.61 3.51
N TYR A 123 -3.29 -2.52 3.40
CA TYR A 123 -4.21 -3.05 4.41
C TYR A 123 -4.32 -4.57 4.32
N ASP A 124 -4.13 -5.11 3.12
CA ASP A 124 -4.35 -6.51 2.82
C ASP A 124 -3.14 -7.38 3.19
N ASP A 125 -3.30 -8.14 4.26
CA ASP A 125 -2.26 -9.03 4.80
C ASP A 125 -1.82 -10.13 3.82
N ARG A 126 -2.55 -10.36 2.72
CA ARG A 126 -2.11 -11.28 1.66
C ARG A 126 -0.79 -10.83 1.03
N PHE A 127 -0.50 -9.53 1.02
CA PHE A 127 0.78 -9.00 0.55
C PHE A 127 1.94 -9.24 1.52
N ALA A 128 1.71 -9.82 2.71
CA ALA A 128 2.79 -10.19 3.63
C ALA A 128 3.74 -11.26 3.07
N VAL A 129 3.40 -11.89 1.92
CA VAL A 129 4.34 -12.75 1.17
C VAL A 129 5.58 -11.99 0.72
N PHE A 130 5.48 -10.65 0.58
CA PHE A 130 6.58 -9.77 0.26
C PHE A 130 7.29 -9.27 1.52
N LYS A 131 8.63 -9.36 1.54
CA LYS A 131 9.44 -8.80 2.63
C LYS A 131 9.33 -7.26 2.74
N GLU A 132 8.93 -6.59 1.66
CA GLU A 132 8.80 -5.14 1.57
C GLU A 132 7.45 -4.62 2.08
N PHE A 133 6.54 -5.53 2.46
CA PHE A 133 5.20 -5.20 2.97
C PHE A 133 5.23 -4.74 4.43
N HIS A 134 4.46 -3.71 4.71
CA HIS A 134 4.00 -3.37 6.05
C HIS A 134 2.49 -3.20 6.03
N HIS A 135 1.82 -3.82 7.00
CA HIS A 135 0.40 -3.62 7.22
C HIS A 135 0.13 -2.14 7.51
N TYR A 136 -0.80 -1.55 6.77
CA TYR A 136 -1.16 -0.15 6.86
C TYR A 136 -2.68 0.00 6.91
N ASP A 137 -3.15 0.57 8.01
CA ASP A 137 -4.53 0.97 8.22
C ASP A 137 -4.60 2.50 8.24
N PHE A 138 -5.33 3.09 7.28
CA PHE A 138 -5.47 4.54 7.20
C PHE A 138 -6.17 5.12 8.43
N GLU A 139 -6.97 4.34 9.18
CA GLU A 139 -7.58 4.81 10.44
C GLU A 139 -6.53 5.03 11.54
N GLN A 140 -5.39 4.34 11.43
CA GLN A 140 -4.23 4.46 12.33
C GLN A 140 -2.99 4.90 11.51
N PRO A 141 -3.03 6.07 10.84
CA PRO A 141 -2.12 6.42 9.73
C PRO A 141 -0.64 6.47 10.12
N LEU A 142 -0.34 6.69 11.41
CA LEU A 142 1.02 6.80 11.94
C LEU A 142 1.44 5.58 12.77
N LYS A 143 0.63 4.52 12.81
CA LYS A 143 1.01 3.23 13.42
C LYS A 143 1.88 2.44 12.45
N LEU A 144 3.04 3.02 12.15
CA LEU A 144 4.04 2.49 11.24
C LEU A 144 5.39 2.42 11.94
N PRO A 145 6.30 1.54 11.50
CA PRO A 145 7.64 1.48 12.05
C PRO A 145 8.36 2.83 11.95
N VAL A 146 8.99 3.26 13.04
CA VAL A 146 9.55 4.62 13.19
C VAL A 146 10.66 4.92 12.18
N GLU A 147 11.35 3.88 11.71
CA GLU A 147 12.40 3.94 10.68
C GLU A 147 11.88 4.40 9.30
N LEU A 148 10.57 4.31 9.05
CA LEU A 148 9.95 4.79 7.82
C LEU A 148 9.77 6.30 7.80
N LYS A 149 9.83 6.96 8.96
CA LYS A 149 9.59 8.40 9.10
C LYS A 149 10.65 9.21 8.35
N GLY A 150 10.20 10.07 7.44
CA GLY A 150 11.09 10.99 6.72
C GLY A 150 12.17 10.28 5.90
N SER A 151 11.88 9.08 5.40
CA SER A 151 12.86 8.24 4.72
C SER A 151 12.72 8.27 3.20
N PHE A 152 11.56 8.62 2.65
CA PHE A 152 11.26 8.35 1.25
C PHE A 152 11.47 9.56 0.33
N ASP A 153 12.12 9.32 -0.81
CA ASP A 153 12.35 10.31 -1.87
C ASP A 153 11.22 10.30 -2.91
N ARG A 154 10.52 9.17 -3.05
CA ARG A 154 9.45 8.96 -4.04
C ARG A 154 8.27 8.25 -3.41
N ILE A 155 7.07 8.79 -3.64
CA ILE A 155 5.84 8.27 -3.05
C ILE A 155 4.76 8.19 -4.13
N ILE A 156 4.08 7.05 -4.18
CA ILE A 156 2.76 6.95 -4.81
C ILE A 156 1.71 6.60 -3.75
N CYS A 157 0.53 7.21 -3.84
CA CYS A 157 -0.56 6.96 -2.93
C CYS A 157 -1.89 6.83 -3.68
N ASP A 158 -2.67 5.79 -3.39
CA ASP A 158 -4.06 5.63 -3.84
C ASP A 158 -4.97 5.28 -2.66
N PRO A 159 -5.52 6.27 -1.95
CA PRO A 159 -6.30 6.00 -0.75
C PRO A 159 -7.61 5.27 -1.09
N PRO A 160 -8.02 4.27 -0.29
CA PRO A 160 -9.10 3.33 -0.65
C PRO A 160 -10.48 4.00 -0.76
N PHE A 161 -10.72 5.11 -0.05
CA PHE A 161 -12.05 5.74 -0.01
C PHE A 161 -12.03 7.17 -0.57
N LEU A 162 -13.09 7.50 -1.30
CA LEU A 162 -13.38 8.85 -1.80
C LEU A 162 -14.06 9.71 -0.72
N SER A 163 -13.40 9.86 0.44
CA SER A 163 -13.89 10.63 1.58
C SER A 163 -12.82 11.57 2.12
N ASP A 164 -13.25 12.73 2.63
CA ASP A 164 -12.36 13.74 3.20
C ASP A 164 -11.46 13.17 4.32
N ASP A 165 -12.02 12.31 5.17
CA ASP A 165 -11.29 11.68 6.27
C ASP A 165 -10.19 10.75 5.76
N CYS A 166 -10.49 9.86 4.81
CA CYS A 166 -9.51 8.94 4.23
C CYS A 166 -8.38 9.68 3.52
N GLN A 167 -8.73 10.64 2.66
CA GLN A 167 -7.76 11.44 1.91
C GLN A 167 -6.85 12.27 2.84
N THR A 168 -7.42 12.86 3.89
CA THR A 168 -6.67 13.64 4.89
C THR A 168 -5.70 12.77 5.68
N LYS A 169 -6.15 11.58 6.12
CA LYS A 169 -5.30 10.62 6.86
C LYS A 169 -4.19 10.04 5.96
N ALA A 170 -4.49 9.72 4.71
CA ALA A 170 -3.48 9.30 3.75
C ALA A 170 -2.44 10.40 3.49
N ALA A 171 -2.86 11.66 3.32
CA ALA A 171 -1.93 12.78 3.18
C ALA A 171 -1.05 13.00 4.42
N LEU A 172 -1.59 12.76 5.62
CA LEU A 172 -0.82 12.76 6.87
C LEU A 172 0.29 11.70 6.82
N THR A 173 -0.04 10.47 6.40
CA THR A 173 0.93 9.38 6.21
C THR A 173 1.99 9.75 5.19
N VAL A 174 1.59 10.19 3.99
CA VAL A 174 2.50 10.59 2.90
C VAL A 174 3.48 11.67 3.37
N ARG A 175 2.99 12.68 4.09
CA ARG A 175 3.83 13.74 4.65
C ARG A 175 4.79 13.24 5.74
N TRP A 176 4.36 12.28 6.54
CA TRP A 176 5.20 11.70 7.59
C TRP A 176 6.31 10.80 7.02
N LEU A 177 6.06 10.13 5.89
CA LEU A 177 7.02 9.28 5.16
C LEU A 177 8.05 10.10 4.37
N ALA A 178 7.64 11.24 3.81
CA ALA A 178 8.47 12.03 2.91
C ALA A 178 9.71 12.61 3.61
N LYS A 179 10.89 12.36 3.03
CA LYS A 179 12.18 12.89 3.50
C LYS A 179 12.26 14.41 3.40
N THR A 180 11.71 14.96 2.32
CA THR A 180 11.54 16.39 2.10
C THR A 180 10.08 16.67 1.75
N TRP A 181 9.61 17.89 2.02
CA TRP A 181 8.25 18.33 1.67
C TRP A 181 8.32 19.56 0.77
N THR A 182 9.14 19.46 -0.27
CA THR A 182 9.44 20.49 -1.26
C THR A 182 9.08 19.99 -2.66
N SER A 183 9.06 20.88 -3.65
CA SER A 183 8.64 20.54 -5.02
C SER A 183 9.66 19.62 -5.69
N ALA A 184 9.21 18.79 -6.63
CA ALA A 184 10.10 17.91 -7.40
C ALA A 184 11.16 18.67 -8.25
N SER A 185 10.95 19.97 -8.51
CA SER A 185 11.93 20.82 -9.18
C SER A 185 13.06 21.30 -8.27
N ASP A 186 12.92 21.16 -6.95
CA ASP A 186 13.93 21.57 -5.98
C ASP A 186 15.03 20.52 -5.87
N GLU A 187 16.24 20.93 -5.48
CA GLU A 187 17.32 19.99 -5.17
C GLU A 187 16.87 19.03 -4.05
N ASN A 188 16.88 17.72 -4.32
CA ASN A 188 16.36 16.68 -3.44
C ASN A 188 14.85 16.80 -3.11
N GLY A 189 14.07 17.36 -4.05
CA GLY A 189 12.62 17.43 -3.97
C GLY A 189 11.93 16.07 -3.93
N LEU A 190 10.75 16.03 -3.31
CA LEU A 190 9.90 14.84 -3.27
C LEU A 190 9.28 14.60 -4.66
N LYS A 191 9.37 13.38 -5.19
CA LYS A 191 8.57 12.96 -6.36
C LYS A 191 7.28 12.30 -5.87
N LEU A 192 6.14 12.97 -6.02
CA LEU A 192 4.85 12.51 -5.50
C LEU A 192 3.84 12.28 -6.62
N ILE A 193 3.20 11.12 -6.57
CA ILE A 193 2.02 10.76 -7.37
C ILE A 193 0.88 10.43 -6.41
N VAL A 194 -0.31 10.96 -6.66
CA VAL A 194 -1.54 10.59 -5.97
C VAL A 194 -2.57 10.22 -7.02
N CYS A 195 -3.13 9.03 -6.92
CA CYS A 195 -4.27 8.62 -7.72
C CYS A 195 -5.49 8.57 -6.81
N THR A 196 -6.63 9.10 -7.25
CA THR A 196 -7.91 8.97 -6.54
C THR A 196 -9.04 9.45 -7.47
N GLY A 197 -10.27 9.47 -6.97
CA GLY A 197 -11.42 9.99 -7.70
C GLY A 197 -11.28 11.46 -8.08
N GLU A 198 -11.75 11.81 -9.27
CA GLU A 198 -11.95 13.16 -9.80
C GLU A 198 -12.50 14.17 -8.78
N ARG A 199 -13.50 13.75 -8.00
CA ARG A 199 -14.22 14.59 -7.04
C ARG A 199 -13.37 15.03 -5.86
N MET A 200 -12.24 14.36 -5.63
CA MET A 200 -11.32 14.68 -4.55
C MET A 200 -10.33 15.78 -4.95
N GLU A 201 -10.30 16.23 -6.22
CA GLU A 201 -9.37 17.25 -6.73
C GLU A 201 -9.26 18.50 -5.82
N PRO A 202 -10.36 19.12 -5.35
CA PRO A 202 -10.25 20.30 -4.48
C PRO A 202 -9.52 20.02 -3.17
N LEU A 203 -9.72 18.82 -2.60
CA LEU A 203 -9.09 18.41 -1.36
C LEU A 203 -7.62 18.03 -1.59
N ILE A 204 -7.31 17.25 -2.63
CA ILE A 204 -5.94 16.89 -3.02
C ILE A 204 -5.11 18.15 -3.25
N SER A 205 -5.65 19.10 -4.02
CA SER A 205 -4.98 20.39 -4.31
C SER A 205 -4.65 21.16 -3.04
N LYS A 206 -5.51 21.07 -2.00
CA LYS A 206 -5.28 21.72 -0.70
C LYS A 206 -4.25 20.97 0.15
N LEU A 207 -4.39 19.64 0.28
CA LEU A 207 -3.54 18.81 1.15
C LEU A 207 -2.08 18.82 0.69
N TYR A 208 -1.86 18.81 -0.62
CA TYR A 208 -0.54 18.69 -1.24
C TYR A 208 -0.06 20.00 -1.90
N ALA A 209 -0.75 21.12 -1.66
CA ALA A 209 -0.43 22.44 -2.22
C ALA A 209 1.05 22.82 -2.08
N LYS A 210 1.67 22.50 -0.93
CA LYS A 210 3.06 22.86 -0.62
C LYS A 210 4.09 22.10 -1.46
N VAL A 211 3.81 20.85 -1.82
CA VAL A 211 4.69 20.04 -2.68
C VAL A 211 4.38 20.24 -4.16
N GLY A 212 3.28 20.95 -4.47
CA GLY A 212 2.97 21.42 -5.81
C GLY A 212 2.31 20.39 -6.73
N THR A 213 1.59 19.42 -6.17
CA THR A 213 0.80 18.48 -7.00
C THR A 213 -0.27 19.21 -7.79
N ARG A 214 -0.45 18.80 -9.03
CA ARG A 214 -1.51 19.26 -9.93
C ARG A 214 -2.14 18.09 -10.65
N THR A 215 -3.37 18.27 -11.09
CA THR A 215 -4.06 17.33 -11.98
C THR A 215 -3.24 17.12 -13.25
N THR A 216 -3.09 15.86 -13.66
CA THR A 216 -2.34 15.49 -14.85
C THR A 216 -3.27 15.07 -15.98
N SER A 217 -2.73 15.01 -17.20
CA SER A 217 -3.40 14.49 -18.38
C SER A 217 -3.44 12.95 -18.42
N PHE A 218 -2.94 12.27 -17.37
CA PHE A 218 -2.88 10.82 -17.32
C PHE A 218 -4.23 10.23 -16.95
N GLU A 219 -4.70 9.27 -17.75
CA GLU A 219 -5.93 8.53 -17.50
C GLU A 219 -5.62 7.26 -16.70
N VAL A 220 -6.25 7.12 -15.52
CA VAL A 220 -6.06 5.96 -14.64
C VAL A 220 -7.12 4.92 -14.97
N VAL A 221 -6.68 3.73 -15.40
CA VAL A 221 -7.56 2.63 -15.79
C VAL A 221 -7.41 1.44 -14.85
N HIS A 222 -8.54 0.84 -14.48
CA HIS A 222 -8.60 -0.31 -13.59
C HIS A 222 -8.92 -1.60 -14.34
N ALA A 223 -8.39 -2.73 -13.88
CA ALA A 223 -8.44 -4.03 -14.56
C ALA A 223 -9.88 -4.52 -14.79
N LYS A 224 -10.76 -4.34 -13.80
CA LYS A 224 -12.18 -4.75 -13.89
C LYS A 224 -13.13 -3.61 -14.27
N GLY A 225 -12.58 -2.45 -14.62
CA GLY A 225 -13.35 -1.23 -14.84
C GLY A 225 -13.94 -0.68 -13.53
N LEU A 226 -14.08 0.64 -13.48
CA LEU A 226 -14.65 1.35 -12.35
C LEU A 226 -15.55 2.46 -12.90
N SER A 227 -16.75 2.61 -12.32
CA SER A 227 -17.70 3.64 -12.75
C SER A 227 -17.29 5.05 -12.31
N ASN A 228 -16.48 5.15 -11.25
CA ASN A 228 -15.96 6.43 -10.78
C ASN A 228 -14.83 6.89 -11.71
N GLU A 229 -14.85 8.16 -12.08
CA GLU A 229 -13.76 8.76 -12.81
C GLU A 229 -12.55 8.93 -11.89
N PHE A 230 -11.42 8.31 -12.23
CA PHE A 230 -10.17 8.48 -11.50
C PHE A 230 -9.26 9.46 -12.21
N ARG A 231 -8.46 10.18 -11.42
CA ARG A 231 -7.46 11.13 -11.89
C ARG A 231 -6.12 10.84 -11.22
N CYS A 232 -5.05 11.15 -11.94
CA CYS A 232 -3.69 11.18 -11.41
C CYS A 232 -3.29 12.63 -11.15
N TYR A 233 -2.78 12.89 -9.95
CA TYR A 233 -2.22 14.16 -9.51
C TYR A 233 -0.74 13.96 -9.23
N ALA A 234 0.11 14.80 -9.80
CA ALA A 234 1.56 14.69 -9.63
C ALA A 234 2.20 16.06 -9.48
N ASN A 235 3.31 16.13 -8.75
CA ASN A 235 4.09 17.36 -8.60
C ASN A 235 5.22 17.51 -9.63
N PHE A 236 5.15 16.75 -10.71
CA PHE A 236 6.06 16.82 -11.86
C PHE A 236 5.33 16.43 -13.14
N GLU A 237 5.84 16.90 -14.27
CA GLU A 237 5.47 16.41 -15.59
C GLU A 237 6.47 15.34 -16.07
N CYS A 238 6.07 14.51 -17.03
CA CYS A 238 6.95 13.51 -17.62
C CYS A 238 6.56 13.22 -19.08
N GLY A 239 7.12 12.15 -19.65
CA GLY A 239 6.74 11.69 -20.99
C GLY A 239 5.33 11.10 -21.06
N ALA A 240 4.80 10.59 -19.94
CA ALA A 240 3.48 10.00 -19.87
C ALA A 240 2.36 11.03 -19.61
N TRP A 241 2.67 12.20 -19.05
CA TRP A 241 1.66 13.20 -18.71
C TRP A 241 2.17 14.64 -18.62
N LYS A 242 1.22 15.56 -18.78
CA LYS A 242 1.36 17.01 -18.57
C LYS A 242 0.36 17.49 -17.53
N TRP A 243 0.61 18.63 -16.91
CA TRP A 243 -0.39 19.24 -16.04
C TRP A 243 -1.54 19.82 -16.87
N VAL A 244 -2.75 19.72 -16.32
CA VAL A 244 -4.00 20.26 -16.91
C VAL A 244 -4.35 21.58 -16.22
#